data_AF-X1TZ48-F1
#
_entry.id   AF-X1TZ48-F1
#
_cell.length_a   1.000
_cell.length_b   1.000
_cell.length_c   1.000
_cell.angle_alpha   90.00
_cell.angle_beta   90.00
_cell.angle_gamma   90.00
#
_symmetry.space_group_name_H-M   'P 1'
#
loop_
_entity.id
_entity.type
_entity.pdbx_description
1 polymer ?
#
loop_
_entity_poly.entity_id
_entity_poly.type
_entity_poly.pdbx_seq_one_letter_code
_entity_poly.pdbx_strand_id
1 'polypeptide(L)' 'MPKQKRWTIKRNLSQAANNIDHAINNVVTAGHEFEGVHPDYYQSFCSIAINLARIKECIAELEDLI' A
#
# COMPACT_ATOMS: atom_id res chain seq x y z
N MET A 1 -1.52 -27.59 -1.69
CA MET A 1 -0.92 -26.94 -2.89
C MET A 1 0.51 -27.41 -3.08
N PRO A 2 1.01 -27.57 -4.31
CA PRO A 2 2.44 -27.83 -4.57
C PRO A 2 3.31 -26.71 -3.97
N LYS A 3 4.42 -27.04 -3.30
CA LYS A 3 5.31 -26.07 -2.61
C LYS A 3 5.73 -24.87 -3.49
N GLN A 4 5.97 -25.11 -4.78
CA GLN A 4 6.30 -24.05 -5.75
C GLN A 4 5.17 -23.02 -5.95
N LYS A 5 3.90 -23.45 -5.93
CA LYS A 5 2.76 -22.53 -6.07
C LYS A 5 2.63 -21.64 -4.83
N ARG A 6 2.82 -22.21 -3.63
CA ARG A 6 2.83 -21.49 -2.35
C ARG A 6 3.91 -20.41 -2.32
N TRP A 7 5.14 -20.76 -2.71
CA TRP A 7 6.25 -19.80 -2.79
C TRP A 7 6.00 -18.68 -3.80
N THR A 8 5.46 -19.01 -4.97
CA THR A 8 5.16 -18.01 -6.01
C THR A 8 4.13 -16.99 -5.52
N ILE A 9 3.10 -17.44 -4.80
CA ILE A 9 2.11 -16.54 -4.21
C ILE A 9 2.76 -15.61 -3.18
N LYS A 10 3.54 -16.14 -2.23
CA LYS A 10 4.25 -15.31 -1.24
C LYS A 10 5.12 -14.25 -1.90
N ARG A 11 5.93 -14.64 -2.88
CA ARG A 11 6.78 -13.69 -3.62
C ARG A 11 5.98 -12.56 -4.26
N ASN A 12 4.84 -12.89 -4.88
CA ASN A 12 3.99 -11.88 -5.51
C ASN A 12 3.32 -10.95 -4.47
N LEU A 13 2.92 -11.49 -3.31
CA LEU A 13 2.37 -10.70 -2.20
C LEU A 13 3.42 -9.75 -1.62
N SER A 14 4.65 -10.22 -1.35
CA SER A 14 5.72 -9.36 -0.86
C SER A 14 6.08 -8.27 -1.88
N GLN A 15 6.09 -8.58 -3.17
CA GLN A 15 6.28 -7.55 -4.22
C GLN A 15 5.15 -6.52 -4.23
N ALA A 16 3.89 -6.95 -4.06
CA ALA A 16 2.74 -6.05 -3.98
C ALA A 16 2.84 -5.12 -2.76
N ALA A 17 3.23 -5.63 -1.59
CA ALA A 17 3.47 -4.83 -0.39
C ALA A 17 4.54 -3.76 -0.61
N ASN A 18 5.66 -4.11 -1.24
CA ASN A 18 6.73 -3.15 -1.58
C ASN A 18 6.24 -2.06 -2.55
N ASN A 19 5.47 -2.43 -3.58
CA ASN A 19 4.90 -1.45 -4.52
C ASN A 19 3.93 -0.48 -3.82
N ILE A 20 3.17 -0.96 -2.84
CA ILE A 20 2.28 -0.13 -2.04
C ILE A 20 3.08 0.85 -1.18
N ASP A 21 4.21 0.45 -0.59
CA ASP A 21 5.07 1.37 0.16
C ASP A 21 5.57 2.53 -0.71
N HIS A 22 5.99 2.23 -1.94
CA HIS A 22 6.36 3.27 -2.90
C HIS A 22 5.17 4.18 -3.26
N ALA A 23 3.98 3.61 -3.45
CA ALA A 23 2.77 4.39 -3.74
C ALA A 23 2.39 5.31 -2.58
N ILE A 24 2.44 4.83 -1.33
CA ILE A 24 2.19 5.64 -0.13
C ILE A 24 3.16 6.82 -0.09
N ASN A 25 4.46 6.58 -0.26
CA ASN A 25 5.46 7.64 -0.25
C ASN A 25 5.16 8.71 -1.32
N ASN A 26 4.85 8.29 -2.55
CA ASN A 26 4.52 9.23 -3.63
C ASN A 26 3.25 10.06 -3.33
N VAL A 27 2.20 9.42 -2.81
CA VAL A 27 0.94 10.08 -2.44
C VAL A 27 1.16 11.08 -1.31
N VAL A 28 1.94 10.71 -0.29
CA VAL A 28 2.27 11.59 0.82
C VAL A 28 3.10 12.78 0.35
N THR A 29 4.14 12.56 -0.45
CA THR A 29 4.98 13.63 -1.00
C THR A 29 4.15 14.60 -1.85
N ALA A 30 3.31 14.10 -2.76
CA ALA A 30 2.43 14.93 -3.56
C ALA A 30 1.38 15.68 -2.71
N GLY A 31 0.83 15.02 -1.68
CA GLY A 31 -0.16 15.62 -0.80
C GLY A 31 0.35 16.84 -0.05
N HIS A 32 1.60 16.83 0.41
CA HIS A 32 2.20 17.95 1.15
C HIS A 32 2.24 19.26 0.33
N GLU A 33 2.23 19.21 -1.01
CA GLU A 33 2.15 20.41 -1.84
C GLU A 33 0.82 21.19 -1.65
N PHE A 34 -0.21 20.51 -1.14
CA PHE A 34 -1.55 21.07 -0.94
C PHE A 34 -1.86 21.38 0.54
N GLU A 35 -0.94 21.09 1.46
CA GLU A 35 -1.11 21.34 2.89
C GLU A 35 -1.27 22.85 3.15
N GLY A 36 -2.38 23.24 3.78
CA GLY A 36 -2.70 24.66 4.06
C GLY A 36 -3.12 25.50 2.85
N VAL A 37 -3.02 24.99 1.62
CA VAL A 37 -3.43 25.68 0.38
C VAL A 37 -4.77 25.15 -0.13
N HIS A 38 -4.89 23.83 -0.25
CA HIS A 38 -6.10 23.15 -0.72
C HIS A 38 -6.46 22.00 0.24
N PRO A 39 -7.17 22.30 1.35
CA PRO A 39 -7.47 21.31 2.40
C PRO A 39 -8.19 20.06 1.89
N ASP A 40 -9.13 20.22 0.95
CA ASP A 40 -9.88 19.09 0.38
C ASP A 40 -8.98 18.14 -0.43
N TYR A 41 -7.98 18.69 -1.12
CA TYR A 41 -7.02 17.90 -1.90
C TYR A 41 -6.07 17.17 -0.95
N TYR A 42 -5.50 17.88 0.02
CA TYR A 42 -4.68 17.28 1.07
C TYR A 42 -5.42 16.14 1.78
N GLN A 43 -6.67 16.35 2.18
CA GLN A 43 -7.50 15.32 2.81
C GLN A 43 -7.74 14.11 1.89
N SER A 44 -7.88 14.35 0.59
CA SER A 44 -8.01 13.28 -0.41
C SER A 44 -6.71 12.47 -0.52
N PHE A 45 -5.54 13.10 -0.55
CA PHE A 45 -4.25 12.42 -0.51
C PHE A 45 -4.06 11.61 0.78
N CYS A 46 -4.39 12.18 1.94
CA CYS A 46 -4.37 11.45 3.21
C CYS A 46 -5.26 10.19 3.17
N SER A 47 -6.47 10.33 2.61
CA SER A 47 -7.42 9.22 2.48
C SER A 47 -6.88 8.12 1.56
N ILE A 48 -6.22 8.47 0.46
CA ILE A 48 -5.56 7.50 -0.42
C ILE A 48 -4.44 6.77 0.32
N ALA A 49 -3.56 7.49 1.01
CA ALA A 49 -2.45 6.90 1.76
C ALA A 49 -2.93 5.92 2.85
N ILE A 50 -3.99 6.30 3.59
CA ILE A 50 -4.60 5.43 4.61
C ILE A 50 -5.16 4.15 3.99
N ASN A 51 -5.87 4.25 2.86
CA ASN A 51 -6.44 3.07 2.21
C ASN A 51 -5.35 2.15 1.63
N LEU A 52 -4.27 2.71 1.09
CA LEU A 52 -3.11 1.93 0.65
C LEU A 52 -2.47 1.18 1.82
N ALA A 53 -2.31 1.83 2.99
CA ALA A 53 -1.78 1.17 4.19
C ALA A 53 -2.66 -0.01 4.63
N ARG A 54 -3.99 0.14 4.60
CA ARG A 54 -4.93 -0.96 4.89
C ARG A 54 -4.80 -2.12 3.90
N ILE A 55 -4.64 -1.84 2.61
CA ILE A 55 -4.42 -2.90 1.60
C ILE A 55 -3.11 -3.66 1.90
N LYS A 56 -2.06 -2.95 2.32
CA LYS A 56 -0.80 -3.59 2.73
C LYS A 56 -0.99 -4.51 3.94
N GLU A 57 -1.76 -4.08 4.94
CA GLU A 57 -2.10 -4.92 6.11
C GLU A 57 -2.82 -6.20 5.67
N CYS A 58 -3.83 -6.10 4.80
CA CYS A 58 -4.52 -7.28 4.26
C CYS A 58 -3.58 -8.23 3.47
N ILE A 59 -2.58 -7.69 2.78
CA ILE A 59 -1.56 -8.51 2.09
C ILE A 59 -0.71 -9.27 3.10
N ALA A 60 -0.28 -8.61 4.18
CA ALA A 60 0.51 -9.25 5.25
C ALA A 60 -0.28 -10.36 5.93
N GLU A 61 -1.55 -10.11 6.27
CA GLU A 61 -2.45 -11.13 6.83
C GLU A 61 -2.59 -12.34 5.89
N LEU A 62 -2.71 -12.11 4.58
CA LEU A 62 -2.77 -13.20 3.60
C LEU A 62 -1.44 -13.98 3.49
N GLU A 63 -0.30 -13.29 3.59
CA GLU A 63 1.02 -13.93 3.54
C GLU A 63 1.25 -14.87 4.74
N ASP A 64 0.72 -14.53 5.90
CA ASP A 64 0.78 -15.32 7.14
C ASP A 64 -0.12 -16.56 7.09
N LEU A 65 -1.25 -16.48 6.40
CA LEU A 65 -2.15 -17.63 6.17
C LEU A 65 -1.56 -18.63 5.15
N ILE A 66 -0.74 -18.13 4.22
CA ILE A 66 -0.09 -18.90 3.16
C ILE A 66 1.27 -19.39 3.60
#